data_AF-A0A962BG50-F1
#
_entry.id   AF-A0A962BG50-F1
#
_cell.length_a   1.000
_cell.length_b   1.000
_cell.length_c   1.000
_cell.angle_alpha   90.00
_cell.angle_beta   90.00
_cell.angle_gamma   90.00
#
_symmetry.space_group_name_H-M   'P 1'
#
loop_
_entity.id
_entity.type
_entity.pdbx_description
1 polymer ?
#
loop_
_entity_poly.entity_id
_entity_poly.type
_entity_poly.pdbx_seq_one_letter_code
_entity_poly.pdbx_strand_id
1 'polypeptide(L)'
;MREAFYAAAGQGYQRAWAVFSGQTDLRWLRLLLRSGFRHCFVVIHDGARWILIDPLASYTDIAVQPVAPDFDLPGWLAARGYRVVPAPLCRNCRKQAPAMIYSCVEAVKRVLGVHKRGIVTPWQLYRYLTEQNRQKGSVLWEV
;
A
#
# COMPACT_ATOMS: atom_id res chain seq x y z
N MET A 1 19.05 -16.82 10.19
CA MET A 1 18.25 -16.35 11.35
C MET A 1 17.06 -15.47 10.95
N ARG A 2 17.21 -14.45 10.08
CA ARG A 2 16.08 -13.64 9.56
C ARG A 2 14.98 -14.46 8.85
N GLU A 3 15.37 -15.39 7.98
CA GLU A 3 14.43 -16.21 7.19
C GLU A 3 13.44 -17.03 8.05
N ALA A 4 13.84 -17.48 9.24
CA ALA A 4 12.96 -18.27 10.12
C ALA A 4 11.81 -17.44 10.72
N PHE A 5 12.06 -16.16 11.05
CA PHE A 5 11.01 -15.25 11.52
C PHE A 5 10.04 -14.84 10.39
N TYR A 6 10.55 -14.70 9.16
CA TYR A 6 9.71 -14.40 7.98
C TYR A 6 8.95 -15.61 7.44
N ALA A 7 9.40 -16.83 7.70
CA ALA A 7 8.69 -18.06 7.35
C ALA A 7 7.48 -18.32 8.27
N ALA A 8 7.56 -17.92 9.55
CA ALA A 8 6.45 -18.02 10.50
C ALA A 8 5.29 -17.05 10.16
N ALA A 9 5.62 -15.90 9.55
CA ALA A 9 4.63 -15.01 8.94
C ALA A 9 4.23 -15.60 7.58
N GLY A 10 3.29 -16.56 7.59
CA GLY A 10 2.88 -17.34 6.42
C GLY A 10 2.85 -16.53 5.12
N GLN A 11 3.81 -16.78 4.24
CA GLN A 11 3.98 -16.03 2.98
C GLN A 11 2.82 -16.22 1.99
N GLY A 12 1.86 -17.10 2.30
CA GLY A 12 0.65 -17.32 1.51
C GLY A 12 -0.62 -16.60 1.99
N TYR A 13 -0.63 -15.97 3.17
CA TYR A 13 -1.86 -15.43 3.78
C TYR A 13 -1.93 -13.89 3.85
N GLN A 14 -0.85 -13.19 3.53
CA GLN A 14 -0.83 -11.73 3.63
C GLN A 14 -1.56 -11.07 2.47
N ARG A 15 -2.66 -10.39 2.77
CA ARG A 15 -3.37 -9.51 1.83
C ARG A 15 -3.02 -8.08 2.14
N ALA A 16 -2.79 -7.25 1.13
CA ALA A 16 -2.49 -5.85 1.34
C ALA A 16 -3.34 -4.96 0.45
N TRP A 17 -3.54 -3.73 0.92
CA TRP A 17 -4.26 -2.68 0.24
C TRP A 17 -3.46 -1.39 0.33
N ALA A 18 -3.34 -0.70 -0.79
CA ALA A 18 -2.88 0.67 -0.81
C ALA A 18 -4.09 1.59 -0.61
N VAL A 19 -3.96 2.50 0.35
CA VAL A 19 -5.01 3.46 0.70
C VAL A 19 -4.53 4.85 0.33
N PHE A 20 -5.38 5.61 -0.36
CA PHE A 20 -5.09 6.96 -0.84
C PHE A 20 -6.07 7.95 -0.24
N SER A 21 -5.55 9.11 0.17
CA SER A 21 -6.32 10.20 0.75
C SER A 21 -6.02 11.53 0.06
N GLY A 22 -7.03 12.40 0.02
CA GLY A 22 -6.88 13.80 -0.35
C GLY A 22 -6.40 14.70 0.80
N GLN A 23 -6.39 14.19 2.03
CA GLN A 23 -5.92 14.92 3.20
C GLN A 23 -4.39 14.95 3.22
N THR A 24 -3.82 16.11 3.57
CA THR A 24 -2.38 16.27 3.76
C THR A 24 -2.11 17.47 4.67
N ASP A 25 -1.15 17.30 5.58
CA ASP A 25 -0.68 18.36 6.48
C ASP A 25 0.16 19.40 5.72
N LEU A 26 0.71 19.03 4.55
CA LEU A 26 1.60 19.88 3.77
C LEU A 26 0.82 20.69 2.74
N ARG A 27 0.56 21.96 3.06
CA ARG A 27 -0.24 22.89 2.23
C ARG A 27 0.30 23.08 0.81
N TRP A 28 1.60 23.01 0.59
CA TRP A 28 2.22 23.16 -0.74
C TRP A 28 1.92 21.95 -1.66
N LEU A 29 1.76 20.75 -1.11
CA LEU A 29 1.33 19.57 -1.87
C LEU A 29 -0.09 19.73 -2.45
N ARG A 30 -0.88 20.69 -1.94
CA ARG A 30 -2.20 20.99 -2.49
C ARG A 30 -2.13 21.59 -3.89
N LEU A 31 -1.01 22.25 -4.23
CA LEU A 31 -0.78 22.89 -5.53
C LEU A 31 -0.13 21.94 -6.55
N LEU A 32 0.66 20.95 -6.09
CA LEU A 32 1.41 20.04 -6.97
C LEU A 32 0.71 18.70 -7.21
N LEU A 33 -0.09 18.21 -6.25
CA LEU A 33 -0.72 16.90 -6.33
C LEU A 33 -2.21 16.98 -6.64
N ARG A 34 -2.68 16.05 -7.48
CA ARG A 34 -4.09 15.92 -7.87
C ARG A 34 -4.99 15.87 -6.62
N SER A 35 -6.06 16.65 -6.64
CA SER A 35 -7.09 16.63 -5.58
C SER A 35 -7.57 15.19 -5.34
N GLY A 36 -7.62 14.77 -4.06
CA GLY A 36 -7.96 13.39 -3.67
C GLY A 36 -6.78 12.40 -3.57
N PHE A 37 -5.57 12.77 -4.01
CA PHE A 37 -4.39 11.89 -4.03
C PHE A 37 -3.14 12.62 -3.50
N ARG A 38 -3.18 13.00 -2.23
CA ARG A 38 -2.13 13.78 -1.57
C ARG A 38 -1.31 12.97 -0.58
N HIS A 39 -1.86 11.85 -0.14
CA HIS A 39 -1.19 10.92 0.76
C HIS A 39 -1.55 9.47 0.41
N CYS A 40 -0.65 8.54 0.71
CA CYS A 40 -0.92 7.12 0.62
C CYS A 40 -0.21 6.32 1.71
N PHE A 41 -0.88 5.28 2.17
CA PHE A 41 -0.39 4.35 3.19
C PHE A 41 -0.80 2.91 2.82
N VAL A 42 -0.28 1.92 3.55
CA VAL A 42 -0.62 0.50 3.34
C VAL A 42 -1.36 -0.05 4.54
N VAL A 43 -2.35 -0.88 4.27
CA VAL A 43 -2.96 -1.77 5.24
C VAL A 43 -2.66 -3.20 4.83
N ILE A 44 -2.20 -4.02 5.75
CA ILE A 44 -1.90 -5.45 5.57
C ILE A 44 -2.79 -6.23 6.52
N HIS A 45 -3.38 -7.32 6.02
CA HIS A 45 -3.98 -8.36 6.83
C HIS A 45 -3.09 -9.59 6.74
N ASP A 46 -2.60 -10.07 7.88
CA ASP A 46 -1.70 -11.23 7.93
C ASP A 46 -2.44 -12.58 8.13
N GLY A 47 -3.78 -12.56 8.07
CA GLY A 47 -4.64 -13.69 8.41
C GLY A 47 -5.23 -13.61 9.82
N ALA A 48 -4.60 -12.88 10.74
CA ALA A 48 -5.04 -12.75 12.12
C ALA A 48 -5.20 -11.29 12.58
N ARG A 49 -4.45 -10.36 12.02
CA ARG A 49 -4.38 -8.97 12.46
C ARG A 49 -4.32 -8.03 11.28
N TRP A 50 -4.89 -6.86 11.50
CA TRP A 50 -4.77 -5.72 10.61
C TRP A 50 -3.59 -4.86 11.05
N ILE A 51 -2.68 -4.58 10.11
CA ILE A 51 -1.47 -3.79 10.32
C ILE A 51 -1.54 -2.58 9.39
N LEU A 52 -1.45 -1.40 9.95
CA LEU A 52 -1.38 -0.14 9.21
C LEU A 52 0.07 0.35 9.18
N ILE A 53 0.53 0.77 8.02
CA ILE A 53 1.85 1.34 7.80
C ILE A 53 1.65 2.69 7.11
N ASP A 54 1.82 3.77 7.87
CA ASP A 54 1.59 5.14 7.44
C ASP A 54 2.87 5.98 7.46
N PRO A 55 3.53 6.15 6.29
CA PRO A 55 4.72 7.00 6.16
C PRO A 55 4.32 8.49 6.15
N LEU A 56 4.27 9.11 7.32
CA LEU A 56 4.07 10.54 7.50
C LEU A 56 5.37 11.32 7.25
N ALA A 57 5.27 12.63 7.07
CA ALA A 57 6.43 13.49 6.81
C ALA A 57 7.43 13.53 7.98
N SER A 58 6.94 13.38 9.21
CA SER A 58 7.75 13.42 10.44
C SER A 58 8.24 12.05 10.90
N TYR A 59 7.46 11.00 10.70
CA TYR A 59 7.76 9.63 11.13
C TYR A 59 6.95 8.63 10.31
N THR A 60 7.32 7.35 10.36
CA THR A 60 6.48 6.27 9.85
C THR A 60 5.73 5.65 11.02
N ASP A 61 4.40 5.74 11.00
CA ASP A 61 3.57 5.07 11.97
C ASP A 61 3.32 3.61 11.55
N ILE A 62 3.43 2.69 12.49
CA ILE A 62 3.14 1.28 12.28
C ILE A 62 2.30 0.80 13.45
N ALA A 63 1.03 0.53 13.17
CA ALA A 63 0.06 0.22 14.21
C ALA A 63 -0.74 -1.04 13.86
N VAL A 64 -0.80 -1.98 14.81
CA VAL A 64 -1.76 -3.07 14.77
C VAL A 64 -3.12 -2.50 15.15
N GLN A 65 -4.11 -2.68 14.29
CA GLN A 65 -5.44 -2.13 14.51
C GLN A 65 -6.21 -3.00 15.51
N PRO A 66 -6.87 -2.39 16.52
CA PRO A 66 -7.62 -3.11 17.55
C PRO A 66 -9.02 -3.51 17.04
N VAL A 67 -9.07 -4.16 15.88
CA VAL A 67 -10.29 -4.67 15.26
C VAL A 67 -10.19 -6.17 15.04
N ALA A 68 -11.33 -6.84 14.94
CA ALA A 68 -11.38 -8.28 14.74
C ALA A 68 -10.75 -8.69 13.38
N PRO A 69 -10.21 -9.92 13.26
CA PRO A 69 -9.55 -10.37 12.03
C PRO A 69 -10.49 -10.37 10.81
N ASP A 70 -11.77 -10.63 11.02
CA ASP A 70 -12.84 -10.70 10.02
C ASP A 70 -13.46 -9.32 9.69
N PHE A 71 -13.08 -8.28 10.41
CA PHE A 71 -13.55 -6.92 10.15
C PHE A 71 -13.11 -6.44 8.76
N ASP A 72 -14.04 -5.92 7.96
CA ASP A 72 -13.75 -5.33 6.64
C ASP A 72 -13.15 -3.91 6.79
N LEU A 73 -11.89 -3.84 7.19
CA LEU A 73 -11.15 -2.58 7.31
C LEU A 73 -11.04 -1.83 5.96
N PRO A 74 -10.76 -2.50 4.81
CA PRO A 74 -10.77 -1.85 3.50
C PRO A 74 -12.10 -1.19 3.15
N GLY A 75 -13.23 -1.88 3.37
CA GLY A 75 -14.57 -1.34 3.14
C GLY A 75 -14.90 -0.18 4.07
N TRP A 76 -14.54 -0.30 5.36
CA TRP A 76 -14.73 0.77 6.35
C TRP A 76 -13.97 2.06 6.00
N LEU A 77 -12.75 1.93 5.45
CA LEU A 77 -11.95 3.05 4.94
C LEU A 77 -12.58 3.63 3.67
N ALA A 78 -13.01 2.79 2.72
CA ALA A 78 -13.67 3.25 1.50
C ALA A 78 -14.94 4.06 1.80
N ALA A 79 -15.75 3.61 2.78
CA ALA A 79 -16.94 4.32 3.24
C ALA A 79 -16.65 5.72 3.81
N ARG A 80 -15.40 5.99 4.22
CA ARG A 80 -14.95 7.30 4.74
C ARG A 80 -14.32 8.19 3.65
N GLY A 81 -14.46 7.81 2.39
CA GLY A 81 -14.00 8.59 1.25
C GLY A 81 -12.54 8.34 0.85
N TYR A 82 -11.85 7.41 1.51
CA TYR A 82 -10.54 6.95 1.04
C TYR A 82 -10.69 6.15 -0.26
N ARG A 83 -9.68 6.19 -1.12
CA ARG A 83 -9.58 5.27 -2.25
C ARG A 83 -8.74 4.09 -1.81
N VAL A 84 -9.33 2.90 -1.80
CA VAL A 84 -8.67 1.67 -1.33
C VAL A 84 -8.55 0.71 -2.51
N VAL A 85 -7.33 0.23 -2.77
CA VAL A 85 -7.05 -0.66 -3.91
C VAL A 85 -6.26 -1.88 -3.42
N PRO A 86 -6.68 -3.12 -3.76
CA PRO A 86 -5.88 -4.31 -3.49
C PRO A 86 -4.47 -4.14 -4.07
N ALA A 87 -3.45 -4.47 -3.29
CA ALA A 87 -2.06 -4.24 -3.65
C ALA A 87 -1.25 -5.52 -3.38
N PRO A 88 -0.87 -6.29 -4.40
CA PRO A 88 -0.12 -7.53 -4.20
C PRO A 88 1.25 -7.24 -3.60
N LEU A 89 1.65 -8.03 -2.60
CA LEU A 89 2.97 -7.97 -2.00
C LEU A 89 3.95 -8.82 -2.82
N CYS A 90 4.98 -8.19 -3.39
CA CYS A 90 6.07 -8.90 -4.05
C CYS A 90 7.23 -9.09 -3.07
N ARG A 91 7.29 -10.26 -2.42
CA ARG A 91 8.40 -10.62 -1.50
C ARG A 91 9.58 -11.28 -2.20
N ASN A 92 9.41 -11.68 -3.45
CA ASN A 92 10.42 -12.40 -4.23
C ASN A 92 11.40 -11.46 -4.94
N CYS A 93 11.28 -10.14 -4.75
CA CYS A 93 12.15 -9.17 -5.40
C CYS A 93 13.54 -9.16 -4.75
N ARG A 94 14.53 -9.77 -5.42
CA ARG A 94 15.93 -9.81 -4.96
C ARG A 94 16.72 -8.55 -5.29
N LYS A 95 16.20 -7.68 -6.16
CA LYS A 95 16.87 -6.42 -6.55
C LYS A 95 16.62 -5.37 -5.47
N GLN A 96 17.63 -4.58 -5.12
CA GLN A 96 17.43 -3.44 -4.23
C GLN A 96 16.44 -2.44 -4.85
N ALA A 97 15.64 -1.81 -3.99
CA ALA A 97 14.77 -0.72 -4.43
C ALA A 97 15.62 0.44 -4.98
N PRO A 98 15.15 1.17 -6.01
CA PRO A 98 15.85 2.34 -6.51
C PRO A 98 16.13 3.38 -5.41
N ALA A 99 17.30 4.01 -5.45
CA ALA A 99 17.62 5.14 -4.60
C ALA A 99 16.82 6.37 -5.05
N MET A 100 15.75 6.67 -4.31
CA MET A 100 14.83 7.78 -4.54
C MET A 100 14.66 8.57 -3.25
N ILE A 101 14.20 9.83 -3.39
CA ILE A 101 13.81 10.65 -2.24
C ILE A 101 12.74 9.91 -1.44
N TYR A 102 12.95 9.85 -0.12
CA TYR A 102 11.99 9.23 0.78
C TYR A 102 10.69 10.04 0.79
N SER A 103 9.60 9.37 0.43
CA SER A 103 8.25 9.93 0.33
C SER A 103 7.23 8.86 0.71
N CYS A 104 5.99 9.25 0.98
CA CYS A 104 4.93 8.27 1.25
C CYS A 104 4.78 7.27 0.10
N VAL A 105 4.89 7.72 -1.15
CA VAL A 105 4.87 6.85 -2.35
C VAL A 105 6.04 5.88 -2.36
N GLU A 106 7.26 6.34 -2.06
CA GLU A 106 8.44 5.48 -2.04
C GLU A 106 8.38 4.45 -0.91
N ALA A 107 7.92 4.85 0.27
CA ALA A 107 7.71 3.95 1.40
C ALA A 107 6.66 2.88 1.07
N VAL A 108 5.49 3.27 0.54
CA VAL A 108 4.45 2.33 0.09
C VAL A 108 4.99 1.38 -0.99
N LYS A 109 5.70 1.89 -1.99
CA LYS A 109 6.32 1.06 -3.03
C LYS A 109 7.27 0.01 -2.44
N ARG A 110 8.08 0.36 -1.44
CA ARG A 110 8.99 -0.58 -0.76
C ARG A 110 8.25 -1.63 0.06
N VAL A 111 7.16 -1.26 0.74
CA VAL A 111 6.29 -2.23 1.43
C VAL A 111 5.71 -3.24 0.43
N LEU A 112 5.25 -2.77 -0.73
CA LEU A 112 4.62 -3.59 -1.77
C LEU A 112 5.62 -4.35 -2.67
N GLY A 113 6.90 -3.96 -2.70
CA GLY A 113 7.91 -4.50 -3.61
C GLY A 113 7.82 -3.96 -5.04
N VAL A 114 7.32 -2.74 -5.23
CA VAL A 114 7.18 -2.07 -6.53
C VAL A 114 8.41 -1.22 -6.84
N HIS A 115 9.20 -1.59 -7.86
CA HIS A 115 10.47 -0.91 -8.18
C HIS A 115 10.40 0.02 -9.42
N LYS A 116 9.23 0.59 -9.73
CA LYS A 116 9.05 1.51 -10.86
C LYS A 116 9.49 2.94 -10.48
N ARG A 117 10.54 3.45 -11.15
CA ARG A 117 11.10 4.79 -10.91
C ARG A 117 10.18 5.94 -11.32
N GLY A 118 9.35 5.75 -12.35
CA GLY A 118 8.43 6.78 -12.85
C GLY A 118 7.18 7.03 -11.99
N ILE A 119 7.01 6.28 -10.90
CA ILE A 119 5.90 6.44 -9.96
C ILE A 119 6.40 7.27 -8.78
N VAL A 120 6.08 8.56 -8.80
CA VAL A 120 6.50 9.56 -7.80
C VAL A 120 5.34 10.25 -7.11
N THR A 121 4.11 10.10 -7.62
CA THR A 121 2.89 10.66 -7.00
C THR A 121 1.91 9.57 -6.55
N PRO A 122 1.07 9.84 -5.54
CA PRO A 122 0.04 8.89 -5.10
C PRO A 122 -0.94 8.54 -6.23
N TRP A 123 -1.28 9.49 -7.11
CA TRP A 123 -2.16 9.22 -8.25
C TRP A 123 -1.54 8.27 -9.28
N GLN A 124 -0.24 8.42 -9.59
CA GLN A 124 0.47 7.49 -10.47
C GLN A 124 0.48 6.07 -9.87
N LEU A 125 0.71 5.97 -8.56
CA LEU A 125 0.70 4.68 -7.87
C LEU A 125 -0.70 4.05 -7.90
N TYR A 126 -1.75 4.82 -7.62
CA TYR A 126 -3.13 4.37 -7.71
C TYR A 126 -3.47 3.83 -9.10
N ARG A 127 -3.10 4.56 -10.16
CA ARG A 127 -3.32 4.14 -11.55
C ARG A 127 -2.61 2.84 -11.86
N TYR A 128 -1.32 2.76 -11.51
CA TYR A 128 -0.52 1.56 -11.71
C TYR A 128 -1.15 0.33 -11.03
N LEU A 129 -1.53 0.44 -9.75
CA LEU A 129 -2.15 -0.68 -9.03
C LEU A 129 -3.52 -1.06 -9.60
N THR A 130 -4.32 -0.07 -10.01
CA THR A 130 -5.64 -0.32 -10.63
C THR A 130 -5.50 -1.06 -11.96
N GLU A 131 -4.55 -0.64 -12.81
CA GLU A 131 -4.24 -1.29 -14.09
C GLU A 131 -3.74 -2.73 -13.88
N GLN A 132 -2.86 -2.95 -12.91
CA GLN A 132 -2.38 -4.30 -12.53
C GLN A 132 -3.52 -5.20 -12.06
N ASN A 133 -4.46 -4.69 -11.26
CA ASN A 133 -5.60 -5.47 -10.80
C ASN A 133 -6.57 -5.82 -11.93
N ARG A 134 -6.78 -4.92 -12.89
CA ARG A 134 -7.59 -5.22 -14.10
C ARG A 134 -6.98 -6.36 -14.90
N GLN A 135 -5.67 -6.32 -15.12
CA GLN A 135 -4.96 -7.38 -15.83
C GLN A 135 -5.02 -8.73 -15.10
N LYS A 136 -4.93 -8.74 -13.77
CA LYS A 136 -5.09 -9.98 -12.99
C LYS A 136 -6.52 -10.52 -13.01
N GLY A 137 -7.51 -9.63 -12.92
CA GLY A 137 -8.92 -10.01 -13.02
C GLY A 137 -9.31 -10.51 -14.41
N SER A 138 -8.68 -10.00 -15.48
CA SER A 138 -8.91 -10.46 -16.85
C SER A 138 -8.25 -11.80 -17.18
N VAL A 139 -7.32 -12.29 -16.35
CA VAL A 139 -6.68 -13.60 -16.56
C VAL A 139 -7.45 -14.72 -15.82
N LEU A 140 -8.40 -14.37 -14.95
CA LEU A 140 -9.18 -15.31 -14.14
C LEU A 140 -10.49 -15.80 -14.80
N TRP A 141 -10.75 -15.48 -16.08
CA TRP A 141 -11.93 -15.95 -16.84
C TRP A 141 -11.62 -16.89 -18.02
N GLU A 142 -10.36 -17.29 -18.22
CA GLU A 142 -9.94 -18.18 -19.32
C GLU A 142 -9.66 -19.64 -18.90
N VAL A 143 -10.34 -20.16 -17.87
CA VAL A 143 -10.29 -21.60 -17.50
C VAL A 143 -11.65 -22.17 -17.21
#